data_AF-A0AAJ0GL35-F1
#
_entry.id   AF-A0AAJ0GL35-F1
#
_cell.length_a   1.000
_cell.length_b   1.000
_cell.length_c   1.000
_cell.angle_alpha   90.00
_cell.angle_beta   90.00
_cell.angle_gamma   90.00
#
_symmetry.space_group_name_H-M   'P 1'
#
loop_
_entity.id
_entity.type
_entity.pdbx_description
1 polymer ?
#
loop_
_entity_poly.entity_id
_entity_poly.type
_entity_poly.pdbx_seq_one_letter_code
_entity_poly.pdbx_strand_id
1 'polypeptide(L)'
;MSVVLAVTLQTGHGPSIHCVLKLYDPRGFLDEGNHTDGLAKYEATLWQDCIEYFECETKAYNRLADCQGRLVPRMLAHVSLSSLSTTQLATMPPEAAPYYEVKGIFLERIDGFCLEDLMIASPLPRNLRTWQQLIQTAADAAHEINRRGIIMDDCAPRNVVVDKQSHTPRIVDLAQCRF
;
A
#
# COMPACT_ATOMS: atom_id res chain seq x y z
N MET A 1 -2.08 -7.37 -6.27
CA MET A 1 -3.22 -7.00 -5.40
C MET A 1 -2.78 -7.05 -3.94
N SER A 2 -3.46 -6.34 -3.03
CA SER A 2 -3.07 -6.32 -1.61
C SER A 2 -4.23 -6.23 -0.64
N VAL A 3 -4.09 -6.87 0.52
CA VAL A 3 -4.95 -6.69 1.70
C VAL A 3 -4.38 -5.56 2.55
N VAL A 4 -5.23 -4.60 2.93
CA VAL A 4 -4.85 -3.43 3.73
C VAL A 4 -5.56 -3.48 5.08
N LEU A 5 -4.79 -3.45 6.18
CA LEU A 5 -5.30 -3.58 7.54
C LEU A 5 -4.81 -2.41 8.40
N ALA A 6 -5.71 -1.79 9.16
CA ALA A 6 -5.31 -0.91 10.25
C ALA A 6 -4.92 -1.78 11.45
N VAL A 7 -3.68 -1.64 11.92
CA VAL A 7 -3.15 -2.48 13.02
C VAL A 7 -2.49 -1.62 14.10
N THR A 8 -2.32 -2.23 15.27
CA THR A 8 -1.61 -1.62 16.39
C THR A 8 -0.47 -2.53 16.81
N LEU A 9 0.77 -2.05 16.69
CA LEU A 9 1.96 -2.75 17.15
C LEU A 9 2.21 -2.41 18.62
N GLN A 10 2.23 -3.43 19.47
CA GLN A 10 2.62 -3.27 20.87
C GLN A 10 4.13 -3.43 20.99
N THR A 11 4.80 -2.41 21.50
CA THR A 11 6.24 -2.47 21.78
C THR A 11 6.44 -2.91 23.24
N GLY A 12 7.46 -3.73 23.52
CA GLY A 12 7.64 -4.33 24.85
C GLY A 12 7.81 -3.31 25.99
N HIS A 13 8.29 -2.10 25.68
CA HIS A 13 8.55 -1.04 26.67
C HIS A 13 8.22 0.37 26.16
N GLY A 14 7.33 0.53 25.18
CA GLY A 14 7.04 1.83 24.56
C GLY A 14 5.57 2.03 24.21
N PRO A 15 5.22 3.19 23.62
CA PRO A 15 3.86 3.45 23.16
C PRO A 15 3.47 2.46 22.06
N SER A 16 2.17 2.17 22.00
CA SER A 16 1.60 1.44 20.87
C SER A 16 1.73 2.26 19.59
N ILE A 17 2.09 1.61 18.49
CA ILE A 17 2.23 2.25 17.18
C ILE A 17 1.02 1.87 16.35
N HIS A 18 0.23 2.86 15.94
CA HIS A 18 -0.86 2.67 14.98
C HIS A 18 -0.31 2.81 13.56
N CYS A 19 -0.46 1.77 12.76
CA CYS A 19 0.08 1.74 11.39
C CYS A 19 -0.88 0.99 10.45
N VAL A 20 -0.57 1.05 9.17
CA VAL A 20 -1.25 0.29 8.13
C VAL A 20 -0.34 -0.86 7.71
N LEU A 21 -0.87 -2.09 7.75
CA LEU A 21 -0.23 -3.26 7.18
C LEU A 21 -0.81 -3.51 5.80
N LYS A 22 0.03 -3.49 4.77
CA LYS A 22 -0.32 -3.86 3.41
C LYS A 22 0.36 -5.19 3.06
N LEU A 23 -0.42 -6.23 2.77
CA LEU A 23 0.04 -7.57 2.42
C LEU A 23 -0.29 -7.88 0.98
N TYR A 24 0.67 -8.37 0.19
CA TYR A 24 0.46 -8.80 -1.19
C TYR A 24 0.22 -10.30 -1.19
N ASP A 25 -1.05 -10.68 -0.99
CA ASP A 25 -1.47 -12.07 -0.82
C ASP A 25 -2.28 -12.53 -2.04
N PRO A 26 -1.81 -13.54 -2.80
CA PRO A 26 -2.53 -14.06 -3.95
C PRO A 26 -3.84 -14.78 -3.56
N ARG A 27 -3.96 -15.25 -2.31
CA ARG A 27 -5.11 -16.05 -1.85
C ARG A 27 -6.39 -15.26 -1.66
N GLY A 28 -6.32 -13.92 -1.58
CA GLY A 28 -7.50 -13.06 -1.46
C GLY A 28 -8.47 -13.14 -2.66
N PHE A 29 -8.10 -13.83 -3.74
CA PHE A 29 -8.83 -13.87 -5.00
C PHE A 29 -9.19 -15.29 -5.48
N LEU A 30 -8.82 -16.34 -4.72
CA LEU A 30 -9.06 -17.73 -5.13
C LEU A 30 -10.52 -18.20 -4.87
N ASP A 31 -11.40 -17.32 -4.41
CA ASP A 31 -12.81 -17.64 -4.08
C ASP A 31 -13.77 -17.43 -5.27
N GLU A 32 -13.29 -16.99 -6.44
CA GLU A 32 -14.10 -16.90 -7.66
C GLU A 32 -14.07 -18.23 -8.43
N GLY A 33 -15.23 -18.89 -8.42
CA GLY A 33 -15.41 -20.29 -8.77
C GLY A 33 -14.89 -20.77 -10.13
N ASN A 34 -14.43 -22.02 -10.10
CA ASN A 34 -14.67 -23.05 -11.10
C ASN A 34 -13.79 -23.10 -12.36
N HIS A 35 -12.47 -22.97 -12.18
CA HIS A 35 -11.50 -23.33 -13.22
C HIS A 35 -10.54 -24.39 -12.68
N THR A 36 -10.87 -25.68 -12.74
CA THR A 36 -9.96 -26.75 -12.27
C THR A 36 -8.75 -26.95 -13.19
N ASP A 37 -8.84 -26.53 -14.46
CA ASP A 37 -7.71 -26.54 -15.39
C ASP A 37 -6.98 -25.20 -15.35
N GLY A 38 -5.70 -25.22 -14.94
CA GLY A 38 -4.82 -24.06 -14.96
C GLY A 38 -4.68 -23.32 -13.62
N LEU A 39 -5.27 -23.80 -12.52
CA LEU A 39 -5.14 -23.19 -11.18
C LEU A 39 -3.69 -22.92 -10.80
N ALA A 40 -2.81 -23.91 -10.94
CA ALA A 40 -1.41 -23.74 -10.58
C ALA A 40 -0.72 -22.63 -11.42
N LYS A 41 -1.06 -22.49 -12.70
CA LYS A 41 -0.52 -21.41 -13.55
C LYS A 41 -1.10 -20.06 -13.14
N TYR A 42 -2.40 -20.02 -12.87
CA TYR A 42 -3.09 -18.82 -12.41
C TYR A 42 -2.56 -18.33 -11.05
N GLU A 43 -2.43 -19.24 -10.08
CA GLU A 43 -1.83 -18.98 -8.77
C GLU A 43 -0.38 -18.51 -8.89
N ALA A 44 0.42 -19.12 -9.77
CA ALA A 44 1.79 -18.69 -10.03
C ALA A 44 1.84 -17.26 -10.63
N THR A 45 0.95 -16.93 -11.57
CA THR A 45 0.83 -15.58 -12.11
C THR A 45 0.40 -14.58 -11.03
N LEU A 46 -0.60 -14.90 -10.22
CA LEU A 46 -1.03 -14.04 -9.11
C LEU A 46 0.08 -13.82 -8.08
N TRP A 47 0.84 -14.87 -7.76
CA TRP A 47 2.00 -14.76 -6.88
C TRP A 47 3.06 -13.82 -7.48
N GLN A 48 3.38 -14.00 -8.77
CA GLN A 48 4.33 -13.15 -9.49
C GLN A 48 3.88 -11.69 -9.47
N ASP A 49 2.62 -11.41 -9.79
CA ASP A 49 2.05 -10.06 -9.74
C ASP A 49 2.19 -9.46 -8.32
N CYS A 50 1.92 -10.24 -7.27
CA CYS A 50 2.05 -9.78 -5.89
C CYS A 50 3.49 -9.39 -5.53
N ILE A 51 4.47 -10.17 -5.97
CA ILE A 51 5.89 -9.86 -5.79
C ILE A 51 6.27 -8.60 -6.57
N GLU A 52 5.86 -8.48 -7.83
CA GLU A 52 6.13 -7.29 -8.65
C GLU A 52 5.54 -6.02 -8.04
N TYR A 53 4.31 -6.07 -7.53
CA TYR A 53 3.68 -4.95 -6.83
C TYR A 53 4.41 -4.58 -5.54
N PHE A 54 4.82 -5.57 -4.74
CA PHE A 54 5.61 -5.35 -3.53
C PHE A 54 6.96 -4.69 -3.84
N GLU A 55 7.69 -5.21 -4.83
CA GLU A 55 8.99 -4.68 -5.23
C GLU A 55 8.87 -3.28 -5.82
N CYS A 56 7.85 -3.05 -6.66
CA CYS A 56 7.56 -1.75 -7.24
C CYS A 56 7.28 -0.71 -6.16
N GLU A 57 6.39 -1.01 -5.21
CA GLU A 57 6.04 -0.09 -4.13
C GLU A 57 7.25 0.21 -3.22
N THR A 58 8.00 -0.83 -2.86
CA THR A 58 9.23 -0.69 -2.05
C THR A 58 10.25 0.20 -2.77
N LYS A 59 10.43 0.01 -4.08
CA LYS A 59 11.33 0.84 -4.91
C LYS A 59 10.84 2.29 -4.98
N ALA A 60 9.53 2.52 -5.04
CA ALA A 60 8.95 3.85 -4.99
C ALA A 60 9.25 4.54 -3.65
N TYR A 61 8.99 3.87 -2.52
CA TYR A 61 9.30 4.41 -1.19
C TYR A 61 10.79 4.72 -0.99
N ASN A 62 11.68 3.88 -1.51
CA ASN A 62 13.13 4.13 -1.46
C ASN A 62 13.54 5.38 -2.24
N ARG A 63 12.96 5.62 -3.43
CA ARG A 63 13.21 6.83 -4.22
C ARG A 63 12.57 8.08 -3.64
N LEU A 64 11.46 7.92 -2.93
CA LEU A 64 10.71 8.99 -2.26
C LEU A 64 11.15 9.22 -0.81
N ALA A 65 12.35 8.78 -0.42
CA ALA A 65 12.83 8.90 0.96
C ALA A 65 12.72 10.32 1.53
N ASP A 66 12.96 11.35 0.71
CA ASP A 66 12.85 12.76 1.08
C ASP A 66 11.40 13.31 1.13
N CYS A 67 10.44 12.53 0.62
CA CYS A 67 9.02 12.84 0.55
C CYS A 67 8.17 12.10 1.59
N GLN A 68 8.75 11.07 2.24
CA GLN A 68 8.05 10.28 3.25
C GLN A 68 7.62 11.11 4.46
N GLY A 69 6.36 10.96 4.85
CA GLY A 69 5.72 11.75 5.91
C GLY A 69 5.22 13.12 5.48
N ARG A 70 5.44 13.51 4.20
CA ARG A 70 5.00 14.80 3.65
C ARG A 70 4.08 14.61 2.45
N LEU A 71 4.57 13.95 1.40
CA LEU A 71 3.78 13.71 0.17
C LEU A 71 3.26 12.28 0.08
N VAL A 72 3.96 11.34 0.72
CA VAL A 72 3.58 9.94 0.84
C VAL A 72 3.71 9.52 2.30
N PRO A 73 3.04 8.44 2.77
CA PRO A 73 3.26 7.89 4.10
C PRO A 73 4.74 7.56 4.35
N ARG A 74 5.14 7.40 5.61
CA ARG A 74 6.41 6.74 5.92
C ARG A 74 6.28 5.23 5.76
N MET A 75 7.24 4.60 5.11
CA MET A 75 7.41 3.15 5.17
C MET A 75 8.21 2.81 6.42
N LEU A 76 7.58 2.08 7.33
CA LEU A 76 8.14 1.76 8.64
C LEU A 76 9.01 0.51 8.60
N ALA A 77 8.57 -0.52 7.87
CA ALA A 77 9.30 -1.78 7.73
C ALA A 77 8.76 -2.64 6.58
N HIS A 78 9.58 -3.58 6.11
CA HIS A 78 9.12 -4.73 5.33
C HIS A 78 8.61 -5.83 6.27
N VAL A 79 7.67 -6.62 5.78
CA VAL A 79 7.07 -7.76 6.49
C VAL A 79 7.09 -8.97 5.57
N SER A 80 7.36 -10.13 6.15
CA SER A 80 7.24 -11.42 5.48
C SER A 80 6.49 -12.35 6.42
N LEU A 81 5.33 -12.83 6.00
CA LEU A 81 4.53 -13.80 6.74
C LEU A 81 4.64 -15.15 6.05
N SER A 82 5.05 -16.19 6.78
CA SER A 82 4.97 -17.55 6.27
C SER A 82 3.63 -18.16 6.66
N SER A 83 2.97 -18.78 5.69
CA SER A 83 1.75 -19.57 5.93
C SER A 83 2.02 -20.95 6.50
N LEU A 84 3.30 -21.36 6.57
CA LEU A 84 3.74 -22.68 7.01
C LEU A 84 4.39 -22.60 8.41
N SER A 85 4.23 -23.67 9.18
CA SER A 85 5.00 -23.84 10.42
C SER A 85 6.48 -24.07 10.11
N THR A 86 7.35 -23.78 11.07
CA THR A 86 8.81 -23.97 10.95
C THR A 86 9.18 -25.40 10.54
N THR A 87 8.43 -26.39 11.05
CA THR A 87 8.64 -27.80 10.73
C THR A 87 8.28 -28.11 9.28
N GLN A 88 7.19 -27.55 8.76
CA GLN A 88 6.78 -27.74 7.36
C GLN A 88 7.76 -27.05 6.40
N LEU A 89 8.23 -25.86 6.75
CA LEU A 89 9.22 -25.13 5.96
C LEU A 89 10.53 -25.91 5.83
N ALA A 90 10.97 -26.57 6.91
CA ALA A 90 12.21 -27.36 6.94
C ALA A 90 12.16 -28.64 6.07
N THR A 91 10.95 -29.17 5.82
CA THR A 91 10.75 -30.36 4.98
C THR A 91 10.54 -30.04 3.50
N MET A 92 10.40 -28.77 3.14
CA MET A 92 10.10 -28.35 1.78
C MET A 92 11.36 -28.12 0.93
N PRO A 93 11.25 -28.31 -0.40
CA PRO A 93 12.30 -27.88 -1.31
C PRO A 93 12.54 -26.37 -1.19
N PRO A 94 13.80 -25.90 -1.10
CA PRO A 94 14.11 -24.47 -0.94
C PRO A 94 13.51 -23.58 -2.04
N GLU A 95 13.40 -24.10 -3.26
CA GLU A 95 12.80 -23.41 -4.41
C GLU A 95 11.29 -23.14 -4.25
N ALA A 96 10.61 -23.95 -3.44
CA ALA A 96 9.17 -23.82 -3.23
C ALA A 96 8.84 -22.87 -2.06
N ALA A 97 9.78 -22.62 -1.15
CA ALA A 97 9.56 -21.78 0.03
C ALA A 97 9.02 -20.36 -0.28
N PRO A 98 9.51 -19.64 -1.32
CA PRO A 98 9.00 -18.30 -1.64
C PRO A 98 7.51 -18.22 -1.99
N TYR A 99 6.94 -19.30 -2.52
CA TYR A 99 5.50 -19.36 -2.87
C TYR A 99 4.58 -19.37 -1.64
N TYR A 100 5.12 -19.67 -0.45
CA TYR A 100 4.37 -19.69 0.80
C TYR A 100 4.58 -18.45 1.66
N GLU A 101 5.42 -17.52 1.20
CA GLU A 101 5.67 -16.24 1.84
C GLU A 101 4.74 -15.17 1.28
N VAL A 102 4.04 -14.49 2.18
CA VAL A 102 3.28 -13.28 1.87
C VAL A 102 4.14 -12.08 2.25
N LYS A 103 4.55 -11.31 1.24
CA LYS A 103 5.29 -10.06 1.43
C LYS A 103 4.34 -8.93 1.80
N GLY A 104 4.86 -7.94 2.51
CA GLY A 104 4.10 -6.76 2.87
C GLY A 104 4.96 -5.63 3.41
N ILE A 105 4.31 -4.51 3.67
CA ILE A 105 4.92 -3.30 4.21
C ILE A 105 4.06 -2.73 5.34
N PHE A 106 4.73 -2.18 6.35
CA PHE A 106 4.10 -1.31 7.33
C PHE A 106 4.24 0.14 6.88
N LEU A 107 3.13 0.86 6.88
CA LEU A 107 3.05 2.27 6.52
C LEU A 107 2.55 3.10 7.71
N GLU A 108 2.99 4.35 7.77
CA GLU A 108 2.39 5.37 8.62
C GLU A 108 0.87 5.43 8.38
N ARG A 109 0.10 5.34 9.46
CA ARG A 109 -1.34 5.54 9.40
C ARG A 109 -1.62 7.04 9.31
N ILE A 110 -2.37 7.43 8.28
CA ILE A 110 -2.89 8.79 8.16
C ILE A 110 -4.34 8.77 8.66
N ASP A 111 -4.61 9.48 9.75
CA ASP A 111 -5.98 9.65 10.23
C ASP A 111 -6.68 10.70 9.37
N GLY A 112 -7.27 10.20 8.30
CA GLY A 112 -7.75 11.01 7.19
C GLY A 112 -9.09 10.55 6.63
N PHE A 113 -9.40 11.08 5.45
CA PHE A 113 -10.43 10.57 4.56
C PHE A 113 -9.87 10.49 3.14
N CYS A 114 -10.44 9.64 2.31
CA CYS A 114 -10.04 9.50 0.92
C CYS A 114 -10.53 10.68 0.09
N LEU A 115 -9.71 11.19 -0.85
CA LEU A 115 -10.11 12.31 -1.70
C LEU A 115 -11.30 11.96 -2.61
N GLU A 116 -11.51 10.68 -2.93
CA GLU A 116 -12.72 10.21 -3.63
C GLU A 116 -13.99 10.40 -2.78
N ASP A 117 -13.89 10.24 -1.47
CA ASP A 117 -15.00 10.41 -0.51
C ASP A 117 -15.23 11.86 -0.10
N LEU A 118 -14.55 12.82 -0.74
CA LEU A 118 -14.55 14.23 -0.34
C LEU A 118 -15.99 14.81 -0.29
N MET A 119 -16.94 14.29 -1.07
CA MET A 119 -18.36 14.71 -1.07
C MET A 119 -19.19 14.19 0.13
N ILE A 120 -18.70 13.18 0.83
CA ILE A 120 -19.38 12.52 1.96
C ILE A 120 -18.58 12.71 3.26
N ALA A 121 -17.31 13.14 3.15
CA ALA A 121 -16.43 13.43 4.27
C ALA A 121 -17.03 14.47 5.22
N SER A 122 -17.05 14.16 6.52
CA SER A 122 -17.54 15.07 7.55
C SER A 122 -16.40 15.52 8.48
N PRO A 123 -16.22 16.84 8.70
CA PRO A 123 -16.96 17.95 8.10
C PRO A 123 -16.50 18.25 6.67
N LEU A 124 -17.44 18.51 5.76
CA LEU A 124 -17.12 18.99 4.41
C LEU A 124 -16.43 20.38 4.52
N PRO A 125 -15.41 20.66 3.69
CA PRO A 125 -14.89 22.01 3.59
C PRO A 125 -16.01 22.96 3.18
N ARG A 126 -16.32 23.95 4.04
CA ARG A 126 -17.52 24.81 3.89
C ARG A 126 -17.47 25.78 2.70
N ASN A 127 -16.32 25.93 2.05
CA ASN A 127 -16.13 26.89 0.96
C ASN A 127 -15.40 26.24 -0.24
N LEU A 128 -15.82 26.57 -1.47
CA LEU A 128 -15.27 26.02 -2.72
C LEU A 128 -13.78 26.30 -2.95
N ARG A 129 -13.25 27.40 -2.39
CA ARG A 129 -11.83 27.75 -2.54
C ARG A 129 -10.92 26.75 -1.86
N THR A 130 -11.32 26.25 -0.69
CA THR A 130 -10.61 25.21 0.05
C THR A 130 -10.59 23.89 -0.73
N TRP A 131 -11.64 23.57 -1.48
CA TRP A 131 -11.66 22.40 -2.37
C TRP A 131 -10.64 22.52 -3.49
N GLN A 132 -10.65 23.66 -4.18
CA GLN A 132 -9.70 23.92 -5.27
C GLN A 132 -8.25 23.85 -4.77
N GLN A 133 -7.97 24.44 -3.61
CA GLN A 133 -6.64 24.40 -3.00
C GLN A 133 -6.22 22.98 -2.65
N LEU A 134 -7.10 22.16 -2.07
CA LEU A 134 -6.82 20.78 -1.72
C LEU A 134 -6.51 19.93 -2.95
N ILE A 135 -7.35 20.03 -3.98
CA ILE A 135 -7.17 19.30 -5.25
C ILE A 135 -5.87 19.74 -5.93
N GLN A 136 -5.60 21.05 -5.96
CA GLN A 136 -4.34 21.57 -6.51
C GLN A 136 -3.13 21.05 -5.73
N THR A 137 -3.20 21.02 -4.39
CA THR A 137 -2.11 20.50 -3.55
C THR A 137 -1.86 19.01 -3.82
N ALA A 138 -2.91 18.22 -4.06
CA ALA A 138 -2.77 16.81 -4.43
C ALA A 138 -2.13 16.66 -5.82
N ALA A 139 -2.51 17.50 -6.78
CA ALA A 139 -1.90 17.52 -8.11
C ALA A 139 -0.43 17.94 -8.06
N ASP A 140 -0.09 18.94 -7.25
CA ASP A 140 1.28 19.40 -7.04
C ASP A 140 2.12 18.30 -6.37
N ALA A 141 1.56 17.55 -5.42
CA ALA A 141 2.22 16.38 -4.82
C ALA A 141 2.52 15.29 -5.86
N ALA A 142 1.58 14.99 -6.76
CA ALA A 142 1.79 14.04 -7.84
C ALA A 142 2.87 14.53 -8.81
N HIS A 143 2.87 15.82 -9.16
CA HIS A 143 3.91 16.43 -9.98
C HIS A 143 5.29 16.31 -9.31
N GLU A 144 5.36 16.50 -8.00
CA GLU A 144 6.59 16.38 -7.23
C GLU A 144 7.15 14.96 -7.21
N ILE A 145 6.27 13.95 -7.14
CA ILE A 145 6.64 12.54 -7.33
C ILE A 145 7.16 12.31 -8.76
N ASN A 146 6.49 12.85 -9.78
CA ASN A 146 6.94 12.76 -11.17
C ASN A 146 8.34 13.37 -11.36
N ARG A 147 8.67 14.48 -10.69
CA ARG A 147 10.01 15.10 -10.74
C ARG A 147 11.13 14.18 -10.23
N ARG A 148 10.80 13.16 -9.42
CA ARG A 148 11.74 12.13 -8.94
C ARG A 148 11.82 10.91 -9.87
N GLY A 149 11.24 11.01 -11.05
CA GLY A 149 11.24 9.92 -12.03
C GLY A 149 10.32 8.78 -11.64
N ILE A 150 9.17 9.08 -11.03
CA ILE A 150 8.15 8.09 -10.69
C ILE A 150 6.84 8.53 -11.32
N ILE A 151 6.30 7.74 -12.22
CA ILE A 151 4.97 7.98 -12.79
C ILE A 151 4.03 6.93 -12.22
N MET A 152 2.98 7.36 -11.53
CA MET A 152 1.93 6.46 -11.04
C MET A 152 0.96 6.14 -12.16
N ASP A 153 0.85 4.86 -12.52
CA ASP A 153 -0.14 4.41 -13.50
C ASP A 153 -1.55 4.49 -12.93
N ASP A 154 -1.71 4.25 -11.62
CA ASP A 154 -2.96 4.42 -10.89
C ASP A 154 -3.02 5.73 -10.07
N CYS A 155 -3.01 6.87 -10.77
CA CYS A 155 -3.08 8.21 -10.15
C CYS A 155 -4.53 8.67 -9.92
N ALA A 156 -5.36 7.84 -9.29
CA ALA A 156 -6.77 8.16 -9.02
C ALA A 156 -6.97 8.89 -7.67
N PRO A 157 -8.06 9.68 -7.50
CA PRO A 157 -8.39 10.29 -6.22
C PRO A 157 -8.51 9.31 -5.04
N ARG A 158 -8.86 8.05 -5.33
CA ARG A 158 -8.92 7.00 -4.30
C ARG A 158 -7.58 6.71 -3.63
N ASN A 159 -6.49 7.02 -4.33
CA ASN A 159 -5.10 6.85 -3.88
C ASN A 159 -4.54 8.14 -3.24
N VAL A 160 -5.42 9.02 -2.79
CA VAL A 160 -5.04 10.23 -2.04
C VAL A 160 -5.79 10.24 -0.71
N VAL A 161 -5.03 10.27 0.40
CA VAL A 161 -5.59 10.40 1.75
C VAL A 161 -5.33 11.82 2.25
N VAL A 162 -6.39 12.50 2.65
CA VAL A 162 -6.33 13.85 3.23
C VAL A 162 -6.30 13.72 4.75
N ASP A 163 -5.20 14.15 5.35
CA ASP A 163 -5.00 14.16 6.79
C ASP A 163 -6.00 15.11 7.48
N LYS A 164 -6.73 14.65 8.50
CA LYS A 164 -7.77 15.45 9.15
C LYS A 164 -7.23 16.60 10.00
N GLN A 165 -5.99 16.53 10.46
CA GLN A 165 -5.41 17.56 11.33
C GLN A 165 -4.75 18.67 10.52
N SER A 166 -3.95 18.27 9.53
CA SER A 166 -3.17 19.19 8.69
C SER A 166 -3.88 19.59 7.41
N HIS A 167 -4.93 18.86 7.01
CA HIS A 167 -5.61 19.00 5.71
C HIS A 167 -4.67 18.87 4.50
N THR A 168 -3.52 18.20 4.68
CA THR A 168 -2.58 17.96 3.59
C THR A 168 -2.89 16.63 2.92
N PRO A 169 -2.99 16.58 1.58
CA PRO A 169 -3.14 15.33 0.85
C PRO A 169 -1.81 14.58 0.84
N ARG A 170 -1.87 13.27 1.02
CA ARG A 170 -0.74 12.37 0.82
C ARG A 170 -1.15 11.25 -0.13
N ILE A 171 -0.29 10.98 -1.09
CA ILE A 171 -0.47 9.96 -2.11
C ILE A 171 -0.10 8.61 -1.50
N VAL A 172 -0.96 7.61 -1.73
CA VAL A 172 -0.81 6.24 -1.25
C VAL A 172 -0.88 5.26 -2.43
N ASP A 173 -0.66 3.98 -2.15
CA ASP A 173 -0.75 2.89 -3.14
C ASP A 173 0.21 3.05 -4.34
N LEU A 174 1.51 2.91 -4.06
CA LEU A 174 2.57 3.10 -5.06
C LEU A 174 2.99 1.80 -5.76
N ALA A 175 2.16 0.75 -5.68
CA ALA A 175 2.43 -0.56 -6.28
C ALA A 175 2.49 -0.54 -7.81
N GLN A 176 1.82 0.44 -8.44
CA GLN A 176 1.72 0.55 -9.88
C GLN A 176 2.41 1.83 -10.36
N CYS A 177 3.74 1.80 -10.34
CA CYS A 177 4.59 2.90 -10.78
C CYS A 177 5.52 2.49 -11.94
N ARG A 178 5.89 3.47 -12.76
CA ARG A 178 6.99 3.41 -13.72
C ARG A 178 8.14 4.30 -13.26
N PHE A 179 9.36 3.90 -13.61
CA PHE A 179 10.60 4.52 -13.15
C PHE A 179 11.57 4.81 -14.30
#